data_AF-A0A1H7S7R7-F1
#
_entry.id   AF-A0A1H7S7R7-F1
#
_cell.length_a   1.000
_cell.length_b   1.000
_cell.length_c   1.000
_cell.angle_alpha   90.00
_cell.angle_beta   90.00
_cell.angle_gamma   90.00
#
_symmetry.space_group_name_H-M   'P 1'
#
loop_
_entity.id
_entity.type
_entity.pdbx_description
1 polymer ?
#
loop_
_entity_poly.entity_id
_entity_poly.type
_entity_poly.pdbx_seq_one_letter_code
_entity_poly.pdbx_strand_id
1 'polypeptide(L)'
;MTPRARFNLVMGLLVLAAVAFGLWRWRQQASSAAVSAQIAARVAQARSSTEDRNRVDTAREERGLPASPPASTAPLPPWGEPLGANFDTLRRRADAGDAQAACRIGVELSLCNLSQITDDLPIENARVEALKHGASLGQADAAADAARQQVIARDRGFDGYCQGLDTATLRQAASYLRKAALAGNRDAMLRYATGPFFNKSNAFLDQHSYLQDPVFADWYREAVPMLQRALHAGDPMAVQLLADAYASDGGLLNALVPDDPTQAYSYQLLLSYLSGGPAPAAGTLDARQRADAEHQAQRLYRESFDSHPAKAPIPRDLTLQPDNPAAAPCR
;
A
#
# COMPACT_ATOMS: atom_id res chain seq x y z
N MET A 1 60.79 -2.87 -19.78
CA MET A 1 59.85 -2.01 -20.52
C MET A 1 60.27 -0.56 -20.35
N THR A 2 60.46 0.15 -21.46
CA THR A 2 60.81 1.59 -21.43
C THR A 2 59.61 2.42 -20.94
N PRO A 3 59.83 3.59 -20.31
CA PRO A 3 58.75 4.45 -19.83
C PRO A 3 57.74 4.84 -20.94
N ARG A 4 58.19 4.94 -22.19
CA ARG A 4 57.32 5.15 -23.37
C ARG A 4 56.36 3.98 -23.64
N ALA A 5 56.79 2.74 -23.42
CA ALA A 5 55.94 1.57 -23.60
C ALA A 5 54.82 1.50 -22.55
N ARG A 6 55.10 1.94 -21.32
CA ARG A 6 54.08 2.01 -20.24
C ARG A 6 53.04 3.08 -20.52
N PHE A 7 53.45 4.25 -21.00
CA PHE A 7 52.54 5.35 -21.32
C PHE A 7 51.56 4.97 -22.45
N ASN A 8 52.06 4.34 -23.53
CA ASN A 8 51.22 3.92 -24.65
C ASN A 8 50.21 2.84 -24.25
N LEU A 9 50.55 1.95 -23.31
CA LEU A 9 49.65 0.92 -22.82
C LEU A 9 48.52 1.51 -21.97
N VAL A 10 48.83 2.45 -21.07
CA VAL A 10 47.83 3.13 -20.24
C VAL A 10 46.87 3.95 -21.10
N MET A 11 47.37 4.71 -22.08
CA MET A 11 46.51 5.46 -23.00
C MET A 11 45.63 4.54 -23.85
N GLY A 12 46.15 3.39 -24.31
CA GLY A 12 45.35 2.39 -25.03
C GLY A 12 44.19 1.84 -24.20
N LEU A 13 44.40 1.55 -22.91
CA LEU A 13 43.35 1.07 -22.02
C LEU A 13 42.27 2.12 -21.74
N LEU A 14 42.66 3.40 -21.57
CA LEU A 14 41.70 4.48 -21.34
C LEU A 14 40.78 4.71 -22.54
N VAL A 15 41.32 4.64 -23.76
CA VAL A 15 40.51 4.76 -24.99
C VAL A 15 39.53 3.60 -25.11
N LEU A 16 39.97 2.36 -24.85
CA LEU A 16 39.08 1.19 -24.87
C LEU A 16 37.97 1.28 -23.82
N ALA A 17 38.28 1.74 -22.60
CA ALA A 17 37.29 1.94 -21.55
C ALA A 17 36.25 3.00 -21.93
N ALA A 18 36.69 4.12 -22.53
CA ALA A 18 35.78 5.17 -23.00
C ALA A 18 34.85 4.69 -24.12
N VAL A 19 35.37 3.91 -25.08
CA VAL A 19 34.56 3.32 -26.16
C VAL A 19 33.56 2.30 -25.61
N ALA A 20 34.00 1.42 -24.71
CA ALA A 20 33.12 0.44 -24.06
C ALA A 20 31.99 1.13 -23.27
N PHE A 21 32.30 2.19 -22.53
CA PHE A 21 31.32 2.98 -21.79
C PHE A 21 30.33 3.69 -22.72
N GLY A 22 30.81 4.25 -23.84
CA GLY A 22 29.95 4.86 -24.86
C GLY A 22 28.96 3.87 -25.47
N LEU A 23 29.43 2.67 -25.85
CA LEU A 23 28.59 1.60 -26.39
C LEU A 23 27.56 1.08 -25.36
N TRP A 24 27.97 0.96 -24.10
CA TRP A 24 27.07 0.55 -23.01
C TRP A 24 25.97 1.59 -22.77
N ARG A 25 26.32 2.87 -22.72
CA ARG A 25 25.34 3.97 -22.55
C ARG A 25 24.37 4.06 -23.72
N TRP A 26 24.85 3.89 -24.95
CA TRP A 26 23.99 3.88 -26.14
C TRP A 26 23.00 2.72 -26.13
N ARG A 27 23.43 1.52 -25.71
CA ARG A 27 22.53 0.36 -25.53
C ARG A 27 21.47 0.60 -24.46
N GLN A 28 21.82 1.19 -23.32
CA GLN A 28 20.84 1.53 -22.29
C GLN A 28 19.79 2.54 -22.80
N GLN A 29 20.20 3.52 -23.59
CA GLN A 29 19.31 4.54 -24.13
C GLN A 29 18.39 3.99 -25.24
N ALA A 30 18.87 3.01 -26.03
CA ALA A 30 18.02 2.30 -26.99
C ALA A 30 16.98 1.41 -26.31
N SER A 31 17.33 0.74 -25.19
CA SER A 31 16.37 -0.08 -24.44
C SER A 31 15.27 0.74 -23.75
N SER A 32 15.60 1.92 -23.21
CA SER A 32 14.59 2.77 -22.57
C SER A 32 13.61 3.37 -23.58
N ALA A 33 14.07 3.71 -24.79
CA ALA A 33 13.21 4.17 -25.88
C ALA A 33 12.23 3.06 -26.34
N ALA A 34 12.70 1.81 -26.46
CA ALA A 34 11.86 0.68 -26.85
C ALA A 34 10.76 0.38 -25.82
N VAL A 35 11.11 0.38 -24.52
CA VAL A 35 10.13 0.19 -23.43
C VAL A 35 9.10 1.33 -23.40
N SER A 36 9.55 2.58 -23.56
CA SER A 36 8.66 3.74 -23.60
C SER A 36 7.67 3.67 -24.77
N ALA A 37 8.13 3.26 -25.96
CA ALA A 37 7.28 3.06 -27.12
C ALA A 37 6.25 1.94 -26.91
N GLN A 38 6.64 0.85 -26.24
CA GLN A 38 5.75 -0.27 -25.94
C GLN A 38 4.67 0.11 -24.92
N ILE A 39 5.01 0.92 -23.91
CA ILE A 39 4.04 1.47 -22.95
C ILE A 39 3.07 2.40 -23.67
N ALA A 40 3.56 3.34 -24.49
CA ALA A 40 2.72 4.26 -25.25
C ALA A 40 1.72 3.51 -26.18
N ALA A 41 2.18 2.46 -26.86
CA ALA A 41 1.34 1.62 -27.71
C ALA A 41 0.25 0.89 -26.90
N ARG A 42 0.57 0.35 -25.72
CA ARG A 42 -0.42 -0.30 -24.83
C ARG A 42 -1.44 0.70 -24.27
N VAL A 43 -1.00 1.92 -23.93
CA VAL A 43 -1.92 2.98 -23.49
C VAL A 43 -2.86 3.40 -24.62
N ALA A 44 -2.37 3.50 -25.86
CA ALA A 44 -3.21 3.79 -27.01
C ALA A 44 -4.26 2.69 -27.27
N GLN A 45 -3.86 1.42 -27.20
CA GLN A 45 -4.78 0.27 -27.31
C GLN A 45 -5.80 0.21 -26.16
N ALA A 46 -5.39 0.57 -24.95
CA ALA A 46 -6.31 0.64 -23.81
C ALA A 46 -7.34 1.77 -23.98
N ARG A 47 -6.93 2.92 -24.53
CA ARG A 47 -7.84 4.03 -24.84
C ARG A 47 -8.87 3.67 -25.89
N SER A 48 -8.47 3.04 -27.00
CA SER A 48 -9.43 2.58 -28.03
C SER A 48 -10.40 1.54 -27.48
N SER A 49 -9.93 0.64 -26.60
CA SER A 49 -10.79 -0.36 -25.95
C SER A 49 -11.77 0.26 -24.94
N THR A 50 -11.42 1.41 -24.36
CA THR A 50 -12.28 2.15 -23.43
C THR A 50 -13.34 2.94 -24.18
N GLU A 51 -13.00 3.47 -25.36
CA GLU A 51 -13.93 4.20 -26.23
C GLU A 51 -15.00 3.27 -26.82
N ASP A 52 -14.63 2.04 -27.22
CA ASP A 52 -15.60 1.00 -27.62
C ASP A 52 -16.47 0.53 -26.45
N ARG A 53 -15.93 0.44 -25.22
CA ARG A 53 -16.73 0.12 -24.02
C ARG A 53 -17.73 1.23 -23.70
N ASN A 54 -17.31 2.50 -23.73
CA ASN A 54 -18.21 3.63 -23.49
C ASN A 54 -19.36 3.68 -24.50
N ARG A 55 -19.12 3.27 -25.76
CA ARG A 55 -20.17 3.19 -26.79
C ARG A 55 -21.17 2.06 -26.55
N VAL A 56 -20.74 0.96 -25.93
CA VAL A 56 -21.63 -0.15 -25.51
C VAL A 56 -22.39 0.22 -24.23
N ASP A 57 -21.77 0.94 -23.31
CA ASP A 57 -22.41 1.39 -22.06
C ASP A 57 -23.49 2.46 -22.32
N THR A 58 -23.29 3.39 -23.27
CA THR A 58 -24.35 4.32 -23.68
C THR A 58 -25.56 3.61 -24.31
N ALA A 59 -25.36 2.46 -24.99
CA ALA A 59 -26.45 1.63 -25.51
C ALA A 59 -27.10 0.72 -24.45
N ARG A 60 -26.50 0.61 -23.26
CA ARG A 60 -27.02 -0.14 -22.11
C ARG A 60 -27.74 0.77 -21.11
N GLU A 61 -27.38 2.05 -21.05
CA GLU A 61 -28.00 3.04 -20.16
C GLU A 61 -29.46 3.37 -20.53
N GLU A 62 -29.87 3.18 -21.79
CA GLU A 62 -31.29 3.24 -22.19
C GLU A 62 -32.09 1.96 -21.82
N ARG A 63 -31.41 0.86 -21.48
CA ARG A 63 -32.03 -0.36 -20.95
C ARG A 63 -31.73 -0.42 -19.45
N GLY A 64 -32.49 0.39 -18.70
CA GLY A 64 -32.43 0.52 -17.24
C GLY A 64 -31.79 -0.67 -16.54
N LEU A 65 -30.54 -0.48 -16.11
CA LEU A 65 -29.83 -1.46 -15.31
C LEU A 65 -30.67 -1.76 -14.07
N PRO A 66 -30.91 -3.04 -13.73
CA PRO A 66 -31.59 -3.37 -12.49
C PRO A 66 -30.78 -2.76 -11.35
N ALA A 67 -31.44 -1.89 -10.58
CA ALA A 67 -30.86 -1.29 -9.40
C ALA A 67 -30.23 -2.39 -8.54
N SER A 68 -28.98 -2.20 -8.13
CA SER A 68 -28.31 -3.11 -7.21
C SER A 68 -29.24 -3.38 -6.02
N PRO A 69 -29.45 -4.66 -5.63
CA PRO A 69 -30.32 -4.98 -4.53
C PRO A 69 -29.87 -4.20 -3.28
N PRO A 70 -30.82 -3.68 -2.49
CA PRO A 70 -30.49 -2.87 -1.32
C PRO A 70 -29.62 -3.70 -0.37
N ALA A 71 -28.54 -3.10 0.13
CA ALA A 71 -27.70 -3.70 1.14
C ALA A 71 -28.56 -4.11 2.36
N SER A 72 -28.27 -5.28 2.93
CA SER A 72 -28.98 -5.77 4.10
C SER A 72 -28.88 -4.77 5.25
N THR A 73 -30.02 -4.37 5.81
CA THR A 73 -30.10 -3.45 6.96
C THR A 73 -29.84 -4.13 8.29
N ALA A 74 -29.69 -5.46 8.30
CA ALA A 74 -29.33 -6.19 9.51
C ALA A 74 -27.96 -5.67 10.03
N PRO A 75 -27.78 -5.53 11.35
CA PRO A 75 -26.48 -5.16 11.89
C PRO A 75 -25.42 -6.20 11.48
N LEU A 76 -24.22 -5.74 11.18
CA LEU A 76 -23.09 -6.65 11.04
C LEU A 76 -22.86 -7.35 12.39
N PRO A 77 -22.29 -8.57 12.41
CA PRO A 77 -21.75 -9.10 13.65
C PRO A 77 -20.83 -8.04 14.28
N PRO A 78 -20.68 -8.00 15.61
CA PRO A 78 -19.82 -7.03 16.26
C PRO A 78 -18.34 -7.34 15.98
N TRP A 79 -17.50 -6.29 16.05
CA TRP A 79 -16.05 -6.43 16.06
C TRP A 79 -15.60 -7.14 17.34
N GLY A 80 -14.52 -7.92 17.27
CA GLY A 80 -14.00 -8.70 18.40
C GLY A 80 -14.60 -10.10 18.55
N GLU A 81 -15.72 -10.40 17.88
CA GLU A 81 -16.12 -11.79 17.68
C GLU A 81 -15.18 -12.48 16.68
N PRO A 82 -14.90 -13.79 16.86
CA PRO A 82 -14.03 -14.54 15.96
C PRO A 82 -14.44 -14.40 14.50
N LEU A 83 -13.49 -14.01 13.64
CA LEU A 83 -13.71 -13.93 12.20
C LEU A 83 -14.11 -15.31 11.65
N GLY A 84 -13.46 -16.39 12.11
CA GLY A 84 -13.75 -17.75 11.66
C GLY A 84 -15.23 -18.14 11.75
N ALA A 85 -15.87 -17.82 12.89
CA ALA A 85 -17.29 -18.11 13.13
C ALA A 85 -18.24 -17.23 12.30
N ASN A 86 -17.78 -16.04 11.89
CA ASN A 86 -18.60 -15.04 11.23
C ASN A 86 -18.30 -14.86 9.72
N PHE A 87 -17.24 -15.50 9.22
CA PHE A 87 -16.69 -15.27 7.88
C PHE A 87 -17.74 -15.46 6.79
N ASP A 88 -18.49 -16.56 6.80
CA ASP A 88 -19.49 -16.87 5.77
C ASP A 88 -20.63 -15.84 5.73
N THR A 89 -21.05 -15.36 6.90
CA THR A 89 -22.11 -14.33 7.00
C THR A 89 -21.60 -13.00 6.45
N LEU A 90 -20.40 -12.58 6.85
CA LEU A 90 -19.78 -11.37 6.34
C LEU A 90 -19.55 -11.47 4.82
N ARG A 91 -19.02 -12.60 4.36
CA ARG A 91 -18.72 -12.87 2.95
C ARG A 91 -19.97 -12.75 2.08
N ARG A 92 -21.08 -13.40 2.45
CA ARG A 92 -22.34 -13.30 1.70
C ARG A 92 -22.80 -11.84 1.55
N ARG A 93 -22.66 -11.02 2.61
CA ARG A 93 -23.01 -9.59 2.56
C ARG A 93 -22.06 -8.80 1.67
N ALA A 94 -20.76 -9.00 1.83
CA ALA A 94 -19.74 -8.38 1.00
C ALA A 94 -19.92 -8.71 -0.48
N ASP A 95 -20.24 -9.97 -0.80
CA ASP A 95 -20.54 -10.43 -2.16
C ASP A 95 -21.86 -9.86 -2.71
N ALA A 96 -22.80 -9.49 -1.82
CA ALA A 96 -24.02 -8.76 -2.16
C ALA A 96 -23.82 -7.23 -2.27
N GLY A 97 -22.59 -6.72 -2.14
CA GLY A 97 -22.28 -5.29 -2.29
C GLY A 97 -22.27 -4.48 -1.00
N ASP A 98 -22.36 -5.12 0.17
CA ASP A 98 -22.22 -4.44 1.45
C ASP A 98 -20.76 -4.01 1.67
N ALA A 99 -20.50 -2.71 1.49
CA ALA A 99 -19.16 -2.12 1.59
C ALA A 99 -18.57 -2.22 3.01
N GLN A 100 -19.41 -2.14 4.05
CA GLN A 100 -18.94 -2.25 5.44
C GLN A 100 -18.55 -3.69 5.76
N ALA A 101 -19.35 -4.68 5.31
CA ALA A 101 -18.99 -6.09 5.44
C ALA A 101 -17.67 -6.40 4.71
N ALA A 102 -17.52 -5.91 3.48
CA ALA A 102 -16.30 -6.08 2.70
C ALA A 102 -15.09 -5.43 3.38
N CYS A 103 -15.24 -4.21 3.92
CA CYS A 103 -14.15 -3.55 4.62
C CYS A 103 -13.73 -4.34 5.87
N ARG A 104 -14.71 -4.79 6.66
CA ARG A 104 -14.45 -5.61 7.85
C ARG A 104 -13.66 -6.87 7.51
N ILE A 105 -14.12 -7.67 6.54
CA ILE A 105 -13.40 -8.88 6.12
C ILE A 105 -11.98 -8.54 5.67
N GLY A 106 -11.82 -7.49 4.87
CA GLY A 106 -10.51 -7.07 4.39
C GLY A 106 -9.53 -6.72 5.53
N VAL A 107 -10.02 -6.04 6.57
CA VAL A 107 -9.25 -5.71 7.77
C VAL A 107 -8.92 -6.96 8.59
N GLU A 108 -9.91 -7.78 8.90
CA GLU A 108 -9.72 -8.93 9.79
C GLU A 108 -8.89 -10.04 9.13
N LEU A 109 -9.01 -10.25 7.81
CA LEU A 109 -8.10 -11.14 7.08
C LEU A 109 -6.67 -10.59 7.05
N SER A 110 -6.48 -9.27 6.93
CA SER A 110 -5.15 -8.65 7.02
C SER A 110 -4.55 -8.87 8.40
N LEU A 111 -5.37 -8.78 9.46
CA LEU A 111 -4.97 -9.04 10.84
C LEU A 111 -4.54 -10.50 11.04
N CYS A 112 -5.35 -11.44 10.57
CA CYS A 112 -5.05 -12.88 10.62
C CYS A 112 -3.82 -13.25 9.79
N ASN A 113 -3.57 -12.54 8.70
CA ASN A 113 -2.35 -12.74 7.91
C ASN A 113 -1.11 -12.17 8.61
N LEU A 114 -1.24 -11.02 9.29
CA LEU A 114 -0.14 -10.41 10.04
C LEU A 114 0.32 -11.29 11.20
N SER A 115 -0.62 -11.88 11.96
CA SER A 115 -0.26 -12.75 13.09
C SER A 115 0.59 -13.94 12.64
N GLN A 116 0.18 -14.63 11.57
CA GLN A 116 0.93 -15.78 11.04
C GLN A 116 2.37 -15.43 10.69
N ILE A 117 2.62 -14.20 10.24
CA ILE A 117 3.95 -13.73 9.87
C ILE A 117 4.76 -13.30 11.11
N THR A 118 4.14 -12.64 12.08
CA THR A 118 4.82 -12.20 13.31
C THR A 118 5.24 -13.35 14.21
N ASP A 119 4.67 -14.54 14.00
CA ASP A 119 4.94 -15.73 14.80
C ASP A 119 6.23 -16.43 14.35
N ASP A 120 6.57 -16.35 13.07
CA ASP A 120 7.76 -17.00 12.51
C ASP A 120 9.07 -16.19 12.74
N LEU A 121 8.99 -14.86 12.79
CA LEU A 121 10.17 -14.00 12.94
C LEU A 121 10.94 -14.21 14.26
N PRO A 122 10.31 -14.27 15.45
CA PRO A 122 11.00 -14.57 16.70
C PRO A 122 11.70 -15.94 16.68
N ILE A 123 11.09 -16.92 16.01
CA ILE A 123 11.59 -18.30 15.91
C ILE A 123 12.90 -18.31 15.09
N GLU A 124 12.88 -17.72 13.91
CA GLU A 124 14.08 -17.64 13.05
C GLU A 124 15.17 -16.74 13.66
N ASN A 125 14.80 -15.62 14.28
CA ASN A 125 15.76 -14.75 14.96
C ASN A 125 16.46 -15.48 16.12
N ALA A 126 15.73 -16.27 16.92
CA ALA A 126 16.32 -17.07 17.99
C ALA A 126 17.33 -18.09 17.43
N ARG A 127 17.00 -18.74 16.31
CA ARG A 127 17.89 -19.69 15.62
C ARG A 127 19.16 -19.00 15.12
N VAL A 128 19.01 -17.90 14.38
CA VAL A 128 20.12 -17.14 13.79
C VAL A 128 21.04 -16.59 14.87
N GLU A 129 20.49 -16.07 15.96
CA GLU A 129 21.28 -15.51 17.05
C GLU A 129 22.07 -16.59 17.80
N ALA A 130 21.47 -17.76 18.04
CA ALA A 130 22.18 -18.91 18.60
C ALA A 130 23.37 -19.32 17.71
N LEU A 131 23.18 -19.40 16.40
CA LEU A 131 24.27 -19.72 15.45
C LEU A 131 25.37 -18.66 15.44
N LYS A 132 25.03 -17.37 15.47
CA LYS A 132 26.02 -16.27 15.57
C LYS A 132 26.86 -16.37 16.84
N HIS A 133 26.30 -16.88 17.92
CA HIS A 133 27.00 -17.13 19.19
C HIS A 133 27.73 -18.48 19.25
N GLY A 134 27.89 -19.16 18.12
CA GLY A 134 28.67 -20.40 18.01
C GLY A 134 27.93 -21.65 18.48
N ALA A 135 26.61 -21.59 18.63
CA ALA A 135 25.81 -22.78 18.93
C ALA A 135 25.89 -23.80 17.78
N SER A 136 25.84 -25.08 18.12
CA SER A 136 25.62 -26.14 17.13
C SER A 136 24.21 -26.03 16.52
N LEU A 137 23.99 -26.67 15.38
CA LEU A 137 22.67 -26.72 14.73
C LEU A 137 21.58 -27.21 15.70
N GLY A 138 21.84 -28.27 16.47
CA GLY A 138 20.86 -28.79 17.44
C GLY A 138 20.54 -27.83 18.58
N GLN A 139 21.51 -27.00 19.02
CA GLN A 139 21.25 -25.96 20.02
C GLN A 139 20.48 -24.78 19.44
N ALA A 140 20.75 -24.41 18.18
CA ALA A 140 20.00 -23.38 17.48
C ALA A 140 18.54 -23.81 17.21
N ASP A 141 18.33 -25.07 16.86
CA ASP A 141 16.98 -25.65 16.68
C ASP A 141 16.22 -25.68 18.02
N ALA A 142 16.89 -26.03 19.13
CA ALA A 142 16.28 -25.95 20.47
C ALA A 142 15.91 -24.50 20.88
N ALA A 143 16.70 -23.50 20.49
CA ALA A 143 16.36 -22.10 20.72
C ALA A 143 15.14 -21.66 19.89
N ALA A 144 15.05 -22.10 18.64
CA ALA A 144 13.89 -21.87 17.78
C ALA A 144 12.62 -22.53 18.37
N ASP A 145 12.72 -23.76 18.86
CA ASP A 145 11.60 -24.47 19.50
C ASP A 145 11.13 -23.76 20.78
N ALA A 146 12.07 -23.27 21.61
CA ALA A 146 11.73 -22.48 22.79
C ALA A 146 11.01 -21.17 22.43
N ALA A 147 11.49 -20.45 21.41
CA ALA A 147 10.82 -19.26 20.89
C ALA A 147 9.43 -19.59 20.33
N ARG A 148 9.27 -20.73 19.64
CA ARG A 148 7.97 -21.22 19.16
C ARG A 148 6.99 -21.46 20.31
N GLN A 149 7.44 -22.05 21.43
CA GLN A 149 6.59 -22.22 22.60
C GLN A 149 6.18 -20.90 23.25
N GLN A 150 7.05 -19.87 23.23
CA GLN A 150 6.73 -18.53 23.72
C GLN A 150 5.68 -17.84 22.84
N VAL A 151 5.81 -17.96 21.52
CA VAL A 151 4.83 -17.48 20.52
C VAL A 151 3.47 -18.16 20.76
N ILE A 152 3.43 -19.51 20.79
CA ILE A 152 2.20 -20.27 21.08
C ILE A 152 1.58 -19.87 22.42
N ALA A 153 2.38 -19.60 23.45
CA ALA A 153 1.87 -19.19 24.76
C ALA A 153 1.26 -17.78 24.73
N ARG A 154 1.82 -16.87 23.92
CA ARG A 154 1.31 -15.51 23.70
C ARG A 154 0.01 -15.51 22.88
N ASP A 155 -0.08 -16.39 21.87
CA ASP A 155 -1.13 -16.31 20.84
C ASP A 155 -2.40 -17.10 21.17
N ARG A 156 -2.48 -17.76 22.33
CA ARG A 156 -3.67 -18.53 22.76
C ARG A 156 -4.99 -17.75 22.72
N GLY A 157 -4.94 -16.42 22.81
CA GLY A 157 -6.12 -15.56 22.67
C GLY A 157 -6.52 -15.26 21.22
N PHE A 158 -5.55 -15.20 20.30
CA PHE A 158 -5.75 -14.84 18.90
C PHE A 158 -6.01 -16.07 18.00
N ASP A 159 -5.51 -17.26 18.41
CA ASP A 159 -5.72 -18.53 17.68
C ASP A 159 -7.21 -18.83 17.42
N GLY A 160 -8.07 -18.54 18.40
CA GLY A 160 -9.52 -18.70 18.25
C GLY A 160 -10.16 -17.70 17.30
N TYR A 161 -9.56 -16.52 17.12
CA TYR A 161 -10.11 -15.45 16.28
C TYR A 161 -10.08 -15.80 14.79
N CYS A 162 -8.96 -16.36 14.34
CA CYS A 162 -8.70 -16.72 12.94
C CYS A 162 -8.97 -18.20 12.63
N GLN A 163 -9.48 -18.97 13.60
CA GLN A 163 -9.70 -20.40 13.48
C GLN A 163 -10.60 -20.75 12.29
N GLY A 164 -10.21 -21.74 11.49
CA GLY A 164 -11.00 -22.22 10.35
C GLY A 164 -10.77 -21.48 9.04
N LEU A 165 -9.88 -20.47 9.01
CA LEU A 165 -9.49 -19.77 7.80
C LEU A 165 -8.22 -20.38 7.20
N ASP A 166 -8.27 -20.75 5.93
CA ASP A 166 -7.10 -21.26 5.22
C ASP A 166 -6.26 -20.12 4.60
N THR A 167 -5.02 -20.42 4.20
CA THR A 167 -4.11 -19.45 3.58
C THR A 167 -4.67 -18.87 2.27
N ALA A 168 -5.51 -19.61 1.55
CA ALA A 168 -6.16 -19.10 0.35
C ALA A 168 -7.16 -17.98 0.68
N THR A 169 -7.91 -18.14 1.77
CA THR A 169 -8.87 -17.17 2.29
C THR A 169 -8.17 -15.93 2.83
N LEU A 170 -7.09 -16.10 3.61
CA LEU A 170 -6.32 -14.96 4.14
C LEU A 170 -5.78 -14.05 3.03
N ARG A 171 -5.36 -14.62 1.90
CA ARG A 171 -4.90 -13.86 0.72
C ARG A 171 -6.00 -13.00 0.06
N GLN A 172 -7.27 -13.20 0.41
CA GLN A 172 -8.37 -12.40 -0.12
C GLN A 172 -8.51 -11.01 0.52
N ALA A 173 -7.71 -10.69 1.56
CA ALA A 173 -7.79 -9.42 2.27
C ALA A 173 -7.80 -8.20 1.34
N ALA A 174 -6.85 -8.15 0.39
CA ALA A 174 -6.73 -7.10 -0.60
C ALA A 174 -7.97 -6.96 -1.49
N SER A 175 -8.56 -8.10 -1.89
CA SER A 175 -9.73 -8.12 -2.77
C SER A 175 -10.97 -7.57 -2.07
N TYR A 176 -11.16 -7.88 -0.78
CA TYR A 176 -12.28 -7.33 -0.01
C TYR A 176 -12.10 -5.85 0.34
N LEU A 177 -10.88 -5.41 0.69
CA LEU A 177 -10.58 -3.98 0.84
C LEU A 177 -10.84 -3.21 -0.46
N ARG A 178 -10.38 -3.75 -1.59
CA ARG A 178 -10.65 -3.15 -2.91
C ARG A 178 -12.14 -3.06 -3.19
N LYS A 179 -12.90 -4.14 -2.94
CA LYS A 179 -14.35 -4.17 -3.15
C LYS A 179 -15.05 -3.08 -2.33
N ALA A 180 -14.73 -2.96 -1.05
CA ALA A 180 -15.27 -1.93 -0.18
C ALA A 180 -14.89 -0.51 -0.63
N ALA A 181 -13.63 -0.32 -1.02
CA ALA A 181 -13.13 0.97 -1.48
C ALA A 181 -13.79 1.43 -2.79
N LEU A 182 -14.00 0.50 -3.73
CA LEU A 182 -14.72 0.77 -4.97
C LEU A 182 -16.21 1.05 -4.72
N ALA A 183 -16.79 0.48 -3.66
CA ALA A 183 -18.14 0.78 -3.20
C ALA A 183 -18.25 2.08 -2.36
N GLY A 184 -17.17 2.86 -2.26
CA GLY A 184 -17.19 4.18 -1.61
C GLY A 184 -16.84 4.18 -0.11
N ASN A 185 -16.47 3.04 0.48
CA ASN A 185 -16.03 3.02 1.87
C ASN A 185 -14.65 3.70 2.01
N ARG A 186 -14.60 4.82 2.74
CA ARG A 186 -13.38 5.64 2.90
C ARG A 186 -12.29 4.92 3.67
N ASP A 187 -12.63 4.24 4.77
CA ASP A 187 -11.66 3.49 5.56
C ASP A 187 -10.99 2.38 4.72
N ALA A 188 -11.75 1.73 3.85
CA ALA A 188 -11.23 0.76 2.90
C ALA A 188 -10.32 1.40 1.85
N MET A 189 -10.63 2.62 1.36
CA MET A 189 -9.74 3.34 0.43
C MET A 189 -8.37 3.59 1.07
N LEU A 190 -8.35 4.09 2.31
CA LEU A 190 -7.11 4.36 3.05
C LEU A 190 -6.30 3.08 3.26
N ARG A 191 -6.95 2.02 3.75
CA ARG A 191 -6.30 0.74 4.06
C ARG A 191 -5.87 -0.03 2.83
N TYR A 192 -6.62 0.05 1.73
CA TYR A 192 -6.22 -0.54 0.47
C TYR A 192 -4.97 0.16 -0.06
N ALA A 193 -4.97 1.50 -0.04
CA ALA A 193 -3.85 2.29 -0.55
C ALA A 193 -2.55 2.05 0.22
N THR A 194 -2.59 1.86 1.55
CA THR A 194 -1.38 1.58 2.33
C THR A 194 -0.77 0.19 2.08
N GLY A 195 -1.50 -0.72 1.43
CA GLY A 195 -1.00 -2.02 0.99
C GLY A 195 -0.54 -2.98 2.10
N PRO A 196 -1.17 -3.05 3.30
CA PRO A 196 -0.68 -3.87 4.42
C PRO A 196 -0.63 -5.38 4.10
N PHE A 197 -1.40 -5.82 3.11
CA PHE A 197 -1.49 -7.20 2.63
C PHE A 197 -0.31 -7.64 1.74
N PHE A 198 0.55 -6.72 1.29
CA PHE A 198 1.79 -7.08 0.59
C PHE A 198 2.97 -7.29 1.52
N ASN A 199 2.83 -6.96 2.80
CA ASN A 199 3.87 -7.19 3.80
C ASN A 199 3.96 -8.68 4.15
N LYS A 200 4.39 -9.50 3.18
CA LYS A 200 4.85 -10.87 3.40
C LYS A 200 6.27 -10.79 3.94
N SER A 201 6.43 -10.57 5.23
CA SER A 201 7.74 -10.68 5.88
C SER A 201 8.09 -12.15 6.17
N ASN A 202 8.25 -12.94 5.12
CA ASN A 202 9.39 -13.86 5.12
C ASN A 202 10.60 -13.00 4.76
N ALA A 203 11.04 -12.19 5.74
CA ALA A 203 12.01 -11.10 5.61
C ALA A 203 13.34 -11.52 4.94
N PHE A 204 13.56 -12.81 4.72
CA PHE A 204 14.79 -13.40 4.22
C PHE A 204 14.69 -14.14 2.88
N LEU A 205 13.51 -14.48 2.35
CA LEU A 205 13.43 -15.44 1.23
C LEU A 205 12.72 -14.95 -0.03
N ASP A 206 11.73 -14.06 0.05
CA ASP A 206 11.03 -13.61 -1.16
C ASP A 206 10.38 -12.23 -1.03
N GLN A 207 11.22 -11.22 -0.79
CA GLN A 207 10.82 -9.82 -0.63
C GLN A 207 10.13 -9.22 -1.88
N HIS A 208 10.06 -9.94 -3.00
CA HIS A 208 9.53 -9.43 -4.27
C HIS A 208 8.42 -10.31 -4.86
N SER A 209 8.03 -11.41 -4.21
CA SER A 209 6.92 -12.28 -4.64
C SER A 209 5.64 -11.52 -4.94
N TYR A 210 5.36 -10.44 -4.19
CA TYR A 210 4.16 -9.63 -4.38
C TYR A 210 4.13 -8.97 -5.77
N LEU A 211 5.27 -8.74 -6.42
CA LEU A 211 5.33 -8.19 -7.79
C LEU A 211 4.73 -9.16 -8.83
N GLN A 212 4.64 -10.44 -8.51
CA GLN A 212 4.03 -11.46 -9.37
C GLN A 212 2.54 -11.65 -9.07
N ASP A 213 2.02 -11.06 -8.00
CA ASP A 213 0.60 -11.14 -7.65
C ASP A 213 -0.20 -10.23 -8.60
N PRO A 214 -1.20 -10.74 -9.34
CA PRO A 214 -2.05 -9.92 -10.20
C PRO A 214 -2.71 -8.75 -9.46
N VAL A 215 -2.98 -8.91 -8.15
CA VAL A 215 -3.56 -7.85 -7.31
C VAL A 215 -2.62 -6.65 -7.17
N PHE A 216 -1.30 -6.85 -7.26
CA PHE A 216 -0.33 -5.75 -7.21
C PHE A 216 -0.50 -4.79 -8.38
N ALA A 217 -0.74 -5.30 -9.59
CA ALA A 217 -0.95 -4.45 -10.76
C ALA A 217 -2.21 -3.58 -10.61
N ASP A 218 -3.29 -4.13 -10.06
CA ASP A 218 -4.51 -3.37 -9.75
C ASP A 218 -4.23 -2.31 -8.67
N TRP A 219 -3.59 -2.71 -7.57
CA TRP A 219 -3.24 -1.81 -6.48
C TRP A 219 -2.36 -0.65 -6.93
N TYR A 220 -1.31 -0.92 -7.71
CA TYR A 220 -0.39 0.09 -8.26
C TYR A 220 -1.13 1.18 -9.02
N ARG A 221 -2.16 0.82 -9.80
CA ARG A 221 -2.95 1.78 -10.58
C ARG A 221 -4.00 2.52 -9.75
N GLU A 222 -4.42 1.96 -8.62
CA GLU A 222 -5.61 2.39 -7.91
C GLU A 222 -5.30 3.10 -6.57
N ALA A 223 -4.18 2.78 -5.91
CA ALA A 223 -3.88 3.25 -4.56
C ALA A 223 -3.93 4.78 -4.43
N VAL A 224 -3.20 5.51 -5.28
CA VAL A 224 -3.16 6.98 -5.26
C VAL A 224 -4.53 7.60 -5.63
N PRO A 225 -5.20 7.18 -6.72
CA PRO A 225 -6.57 7.62 -6.99
C PRO A 225 -7.56 7.35 -5.84
N MET A 226 -7.43 6.24 -5.11
CA MET A 226 -8.27 5.97 -3.94
C MET A 226 -8.04 6.97 -2.81
N LEU A 227 -6.79 7.35 -2.53
CA LEU A 227 -6.49 8.40 -1.55
C LEU A 227 -7.02 9.76 -2.00
N GLN A 228 -6.89 10.11 -3.28
CA GLN A 228 -7.45 11.35 -3.81
C GLN A 228 -8.98 11.39 -3.66
N ARG A 229 -9.69 10.27 -3.92
CA ARG A 229 -11.14 10.20 -3.67
C ARG A 229 -11.48 10.34 -2.19
N ALA A 230 -10.73 9.71 -1.30
CA ALA A 230 -10.94 9.83 0.14
C ALA A 230 -10.71 11.28 0.61
N LEU A 231 -9.67 11.94 0.11
CA LEU A 231 -9.41 13.37 0.36
C LEU A 231 -10.58 14.23 -0.10
N HIS A 232 -11.04 14.07 -1.34
CA HIS A 232 -12.18 14.83 -1.87
C HIS A 232 -13.49 14.57 -1.13
N ALA A 233 -13.61 13.42 -0.46
CA ALA A 233 -14.71 13.11 0.45
C ALA A 233 -14.49 13.63 1.89
N GLY A 234 -13.52 14.52 2.09
CA GLY A 234 -13.23 15.16 3.36
C GLY A 234 -12.57 14.25 4.39
N ASP A 235 -11.82 13.22 3.96
CA ASP A 235 -11.07 12.37 4.88
C ASP A 235 -9.68 12.97 5.16
N PRO A 236 -9.41 13.44 6.40
CA PRO A 236 -8.13 14.05 6.72
C PRO A 236 -6.97 13.05 6.75
N MET A 237 -7.23 11.76 6.95
CA MET A 237 -6.17 10.75 6.92
C MET A 237 -5.61 10.57 5.51
N ALA A 238 -6.45 10.75 4.47
CA ALA A 238 -5.96 10.73 3.10
C ALA A 238 -4.92 11.84 2.84
N VAL A 239 -5.07 13.00 3.48
CA VAL A 239 -4.11 14.11 3.39
C VAL A 239 -2.77 13.71 3.98
N GLN A 240 -2.76 13.06 5.15
CA GLN A 240 -1.53 12.56 5.79
C GLN A 240 -0.83 11.53 4.89
N LEU A 241 -1.56 10.54 4.40
CA LEU A 241 -0.98 9.49 3.55
C LEU A 241 -0.42 10.06 2.24
N LEU A 242 -1.07 11.07 1.64
CA LEU A 242 -0.55 11.76 0.47
C LEU A 242 0.67 12.63 0.80
N ALA A 243 0.67 13.32 1.94
CA ALA A 243 1.84 14.08 2.41
C ALA A 243 3.07 13.16 2.55
N ASP A 244 2.90 12.01 3.19
CA ASP A 244 3.97 11.02 3.38
C ASP A 244 4.42 10.43 2.05
N ALA A 245 3.48 10.12 1.15
CA ALA A 245 3.77 9.54 -0.16
C ALA A 245 4.67 10.45 -1.01
N TYR A 246 4.40 11.76 -1.05
CA TYR A 246 5.19 12.72 -1.83
C TYR A 246 6.48 13.19 -1.14
N ALA A 247 6.66 12.89 0.15
CA ALA A 247 7.79 13.38 0.94
C ALA A 247 9.04 12.48 0.87
N SER A 248 8.87 11.17 0.71
CA SER A 248 10.00 10.23 0.64
C SER A 248 9.58 8.84 0.17
N ASP A 249 10.46 8.13 -0.55
CA ASP A 249 10.26 6.74 -1.01
C ASP A 249 10.34 5.64 0.10
N GLY A 250 10.09 5.96 1.37
CA GLY A 250 10.33 5.06 2.51
C GLY A 250 9.39 3.84 2.63
N GLY A 251 8.31 3.78 1.84
CA GLY A 251 7.30 2.73 1.92
C GLY A 251 6.69 2.39 0.55
N LEU A 252 5.92 1.30 0.49
CA LEU A 252 5.37 0.80 -0.78
C LEU A 252 4.47 1.83 -1.48
N LEU A 253 3.59 2.49 -0.72
CA LEU A 253 2.74 3.58 -1.22
C LEU A 253 3.60 4.76 -1.70
N ASN A 254 4.63 5.12 -0.95
CA ASN A 254 5.42 6.30 -1.27
C ASN A 254 6.24 6.11 -2.54
N ALA A 255 6.77 4.90 -2.75
CA ALA A 255 7.46 4.53 -3.98
C ALA A 255 6.57 4.51 -5.24
N LEU A 256 5.24 4.74 -5.11
CA LEU A 256 4.34 4.89 -6.26
C LEU A 256 4.38 6.26 -6.90
N VAL A 257 4.71 7.30 -6.13
CA VAL A 257 4.72 8.68 -6.60
C VAL A 257 6.14 9.21 -6.57
N PRO A 258 6.58 10.00 -7.56
CA PRO A 258 7.86 10.68 -7.45
C PRO A 258 7.83 11.65 -6.27
N ASP A 259 8.94 11.74 -5.54
CA ASP A 259 9.17 12.79 -4.55
C ASP A 259 8.88 14.17 -5.18
N ASP A 260 7.95 14.90 -4.56
CA ASP A 260 7.60 16.26 -4.95
C ASP A 260 7.44 17.10 -3.67
N PRO A 261 8.50 17.85 -3.27
CA PRO A 261 8.48 18.59 -2.02
C PRO A 261 7.44 19.70 -2.01
N THR A 262 6.99 20.18 -3.18
CA THR A 262 5.93 21.19 -3.26
C THR A 262 4.56 20.56 -2.97
N GLN A 263 4.28 19.39 -3.55
CA GLN A 263 3.06 18.63 -3.25
C GLN A 263 3.03 18.17 -1.79
N ALA A 264 4.11 17.59 -1.29
CA ALA A 264 4.24 17.17 0.10
C ALA A 264 3.94 18.34 1.06
N TYR A 265 4.57 19.50 0.81
CA TYR A 265 4.34 20.70 1.62
C TYR A 265 2.91 21.22 1.53
N SER A 266 2.25 21.13 0.36
CA SER A 266 0.85 21.52 0.22
C SER A 266 -0.10 20.69 1.10
N TYR A 267 0.12 19.37 1.19
CA TYR A 267 -0.66 18.49 2.07
C TYR A 267 -0.31 18.71 3.55
N GLN A 268 0.95 18.98 3.88
CA GLN A 268 1.35 19.34 5.25
C GLN A 268 0.70 20.66 5.71
N LEU A 269 0.62 21.67 4.83
CA LEU A 269 -0.13 22.91 5.12
C LEU A 269 -1.62 22.64 5.34
N LEU A 270 -2.23 21.78 4.51
CA LEU A 270 -3.62 21.39 4.67
C LEU A 270 -3.86 20.70 6.03
N LEU A 271 -2.92 19.85 6.49
CA LEU A 271 -2.98 19.26 7.84
C LEU A 271 -2.89 20.33 8.95
N SER A 272 -2.02 21.34 8.80
CA SER A 272 -1.98 22.47 9.74
C SER A 272 -3.31 23.24 9.79
N TYR A 273 -3.95 23.48 8.64
CA TYR A 273 -5.28 24.10 8.59
C TYR A 273 -6.34 23.26 9.30
N LEU A 274 -6.34 21.94 9.04
CA LEU A 274 -7.29 21.00 9.65
C LEU A 274 -7.10 20.83 11.15
N SER A 275 -5.87 20.95 11.65
CA SER A 275 -5.55 20.84 13.08
C SER A 275 -5.58 22.18 13.84
N GLY A 276 -5.69 23.31 13.13
CA GLY A 276 -5.51 24.64 13.72
C GLY A 276 -4.08 24.91 14.21
N GLY A 277 -3.12 24.11 13.75
CA GLY A 277 -1.71 24.22 14.10
C GLY A 277 -0.96 25.29 13.29
N PRO A 278 0.27 25.63 13.69
CA PRO A 278 1.13 26.51 12.89
C PRO A 278 1.48 25.87 11.55
N ALA A 279 1.76 26.70 10.54
CA ALA A 279 2.30 26.22 9.27
C ALA A 279 3.64 25.51 9.48
N PRO A 280 3.90 24.39 8.78
CA PRO A 280 5.18 23.70 8.88
C PRO A 280 6.28 24.52 8.20
N ALA A 281 7.53 24.24 8.58
CA ALA A 281 8.68 24.85 7.92
C ALA A 281 8.75 24.39 6.45
N ALA A 282 8.88 25.34 5.52
CA ALA A 282 8.94 25.07 4.09
C ALA A 282 10.25 24.41 3.61
N GLY A 283 11.21 24.19 4.50
CA GLY A 283 12.49 23.57 4.17
C GLY A 283 13.24 24.31 3.07
N THR A 284 13.49 23.61 1.96
CA THR A 284 14.28 24.07 0.81
C THR A 284 13.44 24.70 -0.31
N LEU A 285 12.13 24.86 -0.14
CA LEU A 285 11.26 25.41 -1.18
C LEU A 285 11.54 26.89 -1.46
N ASP A 286 11.56 27.26 -2.74
CA ASP A 286 11.66 28.66 -3.14
C ASP A 286 10.35 29.44 -2.89
N ALA A 287 10.35 30.75 -3.15
CA ALA A 287 9.17 31.59 -2.92
C ALA A 287 7.97 31.21 -3.81
N ARG A 288 8.21 30.77 -5.04
CA ARG A 288 7.15 30.39 -5.98
C ARG A 288 6.53 29.06 -5.58
N GLN A 289 7.36 28.05 -5.29
CA GLN A 289 6.90 26.74 -4.83
C GLN A 289 6.07 26.85 -3.55
N ARG A 290 6.49 27.69 -2.60
CA ARG A 290 5.72 27.97 -1.38
C ARG A 290 4.35 28.57 -1.69
N ALA A 291 4.30 29.60 -2.54
CA ALA A 291 3.04 30.23 -2.93
C ALA A 291 2.09 29.25 -3.65
N ASP A 292 2.63 28.41 -4.54
CA ASP A 292 1.85 27.38 -5.26
C ASP A 292 1.28 26.33 -4.29
N ALA A 293 2.10 25.86 -3.33
CA ALA A 293 1.67 24.93 -2.29
C ALA A 293 0.60 25.51 -1.36
N GLU A 294 0.76 26.77 -0.93
CA GLU A 294 -0.23 27.49 -0.11
C GLU A 294 -1.57 27.63 -0.85
N HIS A 295 -1.54 28.04 -2.12
CA HIS A 295 -2.74 28.16 -2.93
C HIS A 295 -3.46 26.82 -3.10
N GLN A 296 -2.70 25.74 -3.35
CA GLN A 296 -3.25 24.39 -3.44
C GLN A 296 -3.87 23.93 -2.11
N ALA A 297 -3.16 24.11 -0.98
CA ALA A 297 -3.65 23.74 0.34
C ALA A 297 -4.97 24.47 0.67
N GLN A 298 -5.03 25.78 0.42
CA GLN A 298 -6.24 26.58 0.63
C GLN A 298 -7.40 26.15 -0.27
N ARG A 299 -7.12 25.82 -1.54
CA ARG A 299 -8.13 25.30 -2.46
C ARG A 299 -8.74 23.99 -1.94
N LEU A 300 -7.89 23.03 -1.57
CA LEU A 300 -8.34 21.75 -1.02
C LEU A 300 -9.09 21.91 0.30
N TYR A 301 -8.64 22.82 1.18
CA TYR A 301 -9.32 23.11 2.43
C TYR A 301 -10.76 23.64 2.22
N ARG A 302 -10.94 24.50 1.21
CA ARG A 302 -12.27 24.98 0.81
C ARG A 302 -13.12 23.89 0.17
N GLU A 303 -12.57 23.19 -0.82
CA GLU A 303 -13.34 22.28 -1.68
C GLU A 303 -13.67 20.94 -1.02
N SER A 304 -12.77 20.42 -0.16
CA SER A 304 -12.91 19.08 0.42
C SER A 304 -13.31 19.09 1.90
N PHE A 305 -13.13 20.23 2.60
CA PHE A 305 -13.38 20.35 4.04
C PHE A 305 -14.24 21.56 4.41
N ASP A 306 -14.83 22.25 3.43
CA ASP A 306 -15.67 23.44 3.62
C ASP A 306 -15.03 24.53 4.49
N SER A 307 -13.70 24.61 4.53
CA SER A 307 -12.93 25.50 5.42
C SER A 307 -13.13 25.27 6.92
N HIS A 308 -13.49 24.05 7.33
CA HIS A 308 -13.64 23.68 8.73
C HIS A 308 -12.47 22.81 9.21
N PRO A 309 -11.97 23.03 10.45
CA PRO A 309 -11.02 22.12 11.07
C PRO A 309 -11.57 20.70 11.16
N ALA A 310 -10.68 19.71 11.18
CA ALA A 310 -11.07 18.33 11.37
C ALA A 310 -11.71 18.13 12.75
N LYS A 311 -12.84 17.42 12.78
CA LYS A 311 -13.55 17.12 14.03
C LYS A 311 -12.83 16.09 14.91
N ALA A 312 -11.95 15.29 14.31
CA ALA A 312 -11.21 14.22 14.98
C ALA A 312 -9.71 14.47 14.90
N PRO A 313 -8.92 13.98 15.87
CA PRO A 313 -7.46 14.06 15.81
C PRO A 313 -6.90 13.39 14.55
N ILE A 314 -5.82 13.98 14.03
CA ILE A 314 -5.04 13.46 12.90
C ILE A 314 -3.60 13.26 13.39
N PRO A 315 -2.96 12.10 13.15
CA PRO A 315 -3.47 10.92 12.46
C PRO A 315 -4.45 10.08 13.30
N ARG A 316 -5.43 9.45 12.66
CA ARG A 316 -6.23 8.37 13.28
C ARG A 316 -5.46 7.06 13.17
N ASP A 317 -5.43 6.24 14.22
CA ASP A 317 -4.75 4.95 14.12
C ASP A 317 -5.44 4.02 13.09
N LEU A 318 -4.73 3.68 12.02
CA LEU A 318 -5.14 2.64 11.05
C LEU A 318 -4.42 1.31 11.31
N THR A 319 -3.48 1.30 12.26
CA THR A 319 -2.65 0.15 12.57
C THR A 319 -3.52 -1.02 12.99
N LEU A 320 -3.20 -2.18 12.43
CA LEU A 320 -3.83 -3.44 12.81
C LEU A 320 -3.18 -3.92 14.12
N GLN A 321 -3.99 -4.12 15.15
CA GLN A 321 -3.54 -4.56 16.47
C GLN A 321 -4.05 -6.00 16.70
N PRO A 322 -3.21 -7.04 16.57
CA PRO A 322 -3.64 -8.42 16.74
C PRO A 322 -4.30 -8.69 18.10
N ASP A 323 -3.80 -8.04 19.15
CA ASP A 323 -4.32 -8.11 20.52
C ASP A 323 -5.65 -7.35 20.72
N ASN A 324 -6.02 -6.46 19.79
CA ASN A 324 -7.28 -5.73 19.82
C ASN A 324 -7.90 -5.59 18.42
N PRO A 325 -8.56 -6.64 17.90
CA PRO A 325 -9.19 -6.63 16.58
C PRO A 325 -10.24 -5.52 16.41
N ALA A 326 -10.79 -5.02 17.51
CA ALA A 326 -11.79 -3.95 17.53
C ALA A 326 -11.18 -2.53 17.62
N ALA A 327 -9.85 -2.38 17.64
CA ALA A 327 -9.19 -1.08 17.81
C ALA A 327 -9.48 -0.10 16.67
N ALA A 328 -9.65 -0.60 15.44
CA ALA A 328 -9.74 0.23 14.25
C ALA A 328 -10.83 -0.25 13.27
N PRO A 329 -12.11 -0.26 13.68
CA PRO A 329 -13.20 -0.75 12.86
C PRO A 329 -13.41 0.16 11.65
N CYS A 330 -13.86 -0.43 10.54
CA CYS A 330 -14.33 0.33 9.38
C CYS A 330 -15.61 1.10 9.73
N ARG A 331 -15.63 2.39 9.44
CA ARG A 331 -16.77 3.30 9.62
C ARG A 331 -17.52 3.51 8.30
#